data_AF-A0A5D0VWK4-F1
#
_entry.id   AF-A0A5D0VWK4-F1
#
_cell.length_a   1.000
_cell.length_b   1.000
_cell.length_c   1.000
_cell.angle_alpha   90.00
_cell.angle_beta   90.00
_cell.angle_gamma   90.00
#
_symmetry.space_group_name_H-M   'P 1'
#
loop_
_entity.id
_entity.type
_entity.pdbx_description
1 polymer ?
#
loop_
_entity_poly.entity_id
_entity_poly.type
_entity_poly.pdbx_seq_one_letter_code
_entity_poly.pdbx_strand_id
1 'polypeptide(L)'
;MFDPEIISRYPVKESVETILSRFNRTAPYSLDYEFVISQAQTRLANRSKRELTAGAIHLRKLLARAEETEQEQIMEKMRAGEQNIFQTDPSKFSAFFQEFDLDDQSDFPNASPTDYFAILVLVYALESLELQLQVESWEAQKDSLDPIQALRLPGLQVASGERLQSAVGLINFIEGIEFEAIFRRKIAKGANRAKNRAYQNLKQKIFDFIDSECQELSSRKAAQVAYLQFKDQVSSTLNSDDPEHQIAKWIGTHRKGTKKPK
;
A
#
# COMPACT_ATOMS: atom_id res chain seq x y z
N MET A 1 -7.13 -33.41 26.98
CA MET A 1 -8.42 -32.73 26.76
C MET A 1 -8.24 -31.34 27.35
N PHE A 2 -8.08 -30.32 26.50
CA PHE A 2 -7.80 -28.96 26.95
C PHE A 2 -9.09 -28.29 27.43
N ASP A 3 -8.96 -27.53 28.52
CA ASP A 3 -10.05 -26.86 29.23
C ASP A 3 -10.73 -25.78 28.33
N PRO A 4 -12.02 -25.95 28.00
CA PRO A 4 -12.78 -24.99 27.18
C PRO A 4 -12.85 -23.57 27.77
N GLU A 5 -12.56 -23.38 29.06
CA GLU A 5 -12.58 -22.07 29.71
C GLU A 5 -11.34 -21.20 29.41
N ILE A 6 -10.27 -21.77 28.87
CA ILE A 6 -9.06 -21.00 28.53
C ILE A 6 -9.26 -20.26 27.20
N ILE A 7 -10.04 -20.85 26.28
CA ILE A 7 -10.35 -20.27 24.95
C ILE A 7 -11.43 -19.18 25.05
N SER A 8 -12.20 -19.11 26.14
CA SER A 8 -13.26 -18.10 26.31
C SER A 8 -12.81 -16.77 26.93
N ARG A 9 -11.51 -16.60 27.25
CA ARG A 9 -11.02 -15.44 28.03
C ARG A 9 -10.71 -14.18 27.23
N TYR A 10 -10.69 -14.25 25.90
CA TYR A 10 -10.59 -13.06 25.05
C TYR A 10 -11.66 -13.05 23.96
N PRO A 11 -12.93 -12.83 24.31
CA PRO A 11 -13.85 -12.25 23.36
C PRO A 11 -13.36 -10.81 23.16
N VAL A 12 -13.03 -10.43 21.93
CA VAL A 12 -13.04 -9.02 21.52
C VAL A 12 -14.47 -8.54 21.79
N LYS A 13 -14.72 -8.04 23.01
CA LYS A 13 -16.07 -7.91 23.58
C LYS A 13 -16.83 -6.71 23.03
N GLU A 14 -16.18 -5.86 22.25
CA GLU A 14 -16.81 -4.69 21.65
C GLU A 14 -16.62 -4.69 20.14
N SER A 15 -17.72 -4.42 19.43
CA SER A 15 -17.62 -4.23 17.99
C SER A 15 -16.83 -2.93 17.74
N VAL A 16 -16.13 -2.89 16.61
CA VAL A 16 -15.43 -1.68 16.14
C VAL A 16 -16.37 -0.46 16.17
N GLU A 17 -17.68 -0.65 15.97
CA GLU A 17 -18.66 0.44 16.08
C GLU A 17 -18.83 0.98 17.52
N THR A 18 -18.83 0.12 18.53
CA THR A 18 -18.92 0.53 19.94
C THR A 18 -17.69 1.34 20.33
N ILE A 19 -16.52 0.89 19.92
CA ILE A 19 -15.23 1.55 20.17
C ILE A 19 -15.18 2.92 19.48
N LEU A 20 -15.57 2.99 18.20
CA LEU A 20 -15.62 4.25 17.44
C LEU A 20 -16.67 5.25 17.98
N SER A 21 -17.78 4.77 18.55
CA SER A 21 -18.85 5.63 19.08
C SER A 21 -18.49 6.34 20.40
N ARG A 22 -17.53 5.79 21.15
CA ARG A 22 -17.03 6.37 22.42
C ARG A 22 -15.97 7.45 22.20
N PHE A 23 -15.54 7.64 20.96
CA PHE A 23 -14.46 8.53 20.61
C PHE A 23 -14.92 9.99 20.59
N ASN A 24 -14.87 10.62 21.75
CA ASN A 24 -15.05 12.05 21.90
C ASN A 24 -13.79 12.77 21.38
N ARG A 25 -13.92 13.64 20.38
CA ARG A 25 -12.83 14.35 19.67
C ARG A 25 -12.05 15.37 20.53
N THR A 26 -12.21 15.35 21.85
CA THR A 26 -11.80 16.43 22.76
C THR A 26 -10.75 16.01 23.79
N ALA A 27 -10.34 14.74 23.85
CA ALA A 27 -9.26 14.35 24.76
C ALA A 27 -7.89 14.65 24.11
N PRO A 28 -6.94 15.24 24.86
CA PRO A 28 -5.60 15.54 24.37
C PRO A 28 -4.79 14.23 24.36
N TYR A 29 -4.95 13.43 23.30
CA TYR A 29 -4.16 12.24 23.11
C TYR A 29 -2.73 12.63 22.69
N SER A 30 -1.74 11.75 22.91
CA SER A 30 -0.38 12.02 22.44
C SER A 30 -0.35 12.25 20.93
N LEU A 31 0.61 13.06 20.45
CA LEU A 31 0.81 13.33 19.02
C LEU A 31 0.89 12.04 18.18
N ASP A 32 1.35 10.94 18.78
CA ASP A 32 1.46 9.63 18.14
C ASP A 32 0.09 9.03 17.83
N TYR A 33 -0.90 9.15 18.75
CA TYR A 33 -2.27 8.67 18.50
C TYR A 33 -2.93 9.45 17.37
N GLU A 34 -2.82 10.79 17.39
CA GLU A 34 -3.34 11.64 16.34
C GLU A 34 -2.70 11.31 14.99
N PHE A 35 -1.38 11.09 14.98
CA PHE A 35 -0.64 10.70 13.80
C PHE A 35 -1.13 9.36 13.24
N VAL A 36 -1.11 8.27 14.02
CA VAL A 36 -1.48 6.94 13.48
C VAL A 36 -2.94 6.87 13.04
N ILE A 37 -3.86 7.51 13.79
CA ILE A 37 -5.28 7.55 13.45
C ILE A 37 -5.50 8.37 12.17
N SER A 38 -4.90 9.55 12.06
CA SER A 38 -5.05 10.40 10.86
C SER A 38 -4.46 9.73 9.61
N GLN A 39 -3.32 9.05 9.75
CA GLN A 39 -2.68 8.32 8.66
C GLN A 39 -3.53 7.14 8.17
N ALA A 40 -4.15 6.40 9.08
CA ALA A 40 -5.06 5.32 8.72
C ALA A 40 -6.36 5.85 8.10
N GLN A 41 -6.95 6.90 8.68
CA GLN A 41 -8.16 7.55 8.15
C GLN A 41 -7.95 8.11 6.74
N THR A 42 -6.78 8.70 6.46
CA THR A 42 -6.45 9.25 5.13
C THR A 42 -6.49 8.16 4.06
N ARG A 43 -5.98 6.96 4.37
CA ARG A 43 -5.97 5.82 3.44
C ARG A 43 -7.34 5.20 3.26
N LEU A 44 -8.16 5.24 4.31
CA LEU A 44 -9.51 4.69 4.32
C LEU A 44 -10.59 5.71 3.93
N ALA A 45 -10.23 6.94 3.54
CA ALA A 45 -11.15 8.07 3.35
C ALA A 45 -12.24 7.80 2.30
N ASN A 46 -11.98 6.93 1.33
CA ASN A 46 -12.92 6.57 0.25
C ASN A 46 -13.73 5.30 0.56
N ARG A 47 -13.57 4.71 1.75
CA ARG A 47 -14.30 3.50 2.16
C ARG A 47 -15.55 3.89 2.94
N SER A 48 -16.68 3.31 2.54
CA SER A 48 -17.92 3.42 3.29
C SER A 48 -17.83 2.66 4.61
N LYS A 49 -18.69 3.01 5.57
CA LYS A 49 -18.79 2.30 6.85
C LYS A 49 -19.00 0.79 6.65
N ARG A 50 -19.86 0.40 5.71
CA ARG A 50 -20.15 -1.01 5.40
C ARG A 50 -18.89 -1.74 4.93
N GLU A 51 -18.13 -1.11 4.03
CA GLU A 51 -16.86 -1.65 3.53
C GLU A 51 -15.83 -1.80 4.64
N LEU A 52 -15.72 -0.84 5.56
CA LEU A 52 -14.82 -0.93 6.70
C LEU A 52 -15.21 -2.07 7.65
N THR A 53 -16.50 -2.27 7.92
CA THR A 53 -16.99 -3.39 8.72
C THR A 53 -16.67 -4.73 8.04
N ALA A 54 -16.91 -4.85 6.73
CA ALA A 54 -16.55 -6.03 5.96
C ALA A 54 -15.03 -6.29 6.00
N GLY A 55 -14.23 -5.25 5.74
CA GLY A 55 -12.77 -5.31 5.81
C GLY A 55 -12.26 -5.78 7.17
N ALA A 56 -12.83 -5.32 8.28
CA ALA A 56 -12.48 -5.79 9.62
C ALA A 56 -12.83 -7.27 9.84
N ILE A 57 -13.97 -7.73 9.32
CA ILE A 57 -14.36 -9.16 9.37
C ILE A 57 -13.37 -10.01 8.57
N HIS A 58 -13.02 -9.58 7.36
CA HIS A 58 -12.04 -10.27 6.51
C HIS A 58 -10.65 -10.27 7.15
N LEU A 59 -10.22 -9.14 7.72
CA LEU A 59 -8.96 -9.02 8.45
C LEU A 59 -8.89 -10.00 9.61
N ARG A 60 -9.97 -10.16 10.38
CA ARG A 60 -10.03 -11.14 11.47
C ARG A 60 -9.86 -12.56 10.97
N LYS A 61 -10.50 -12.93 9.86
CA LYS A 61 -10.34 -14.26 9.25
C LYS A 61 -8.90 -14.48 8.78
N LEU A 62 -8.29 -13.46 8.19
CA LEU A 62 -6.91 -13.48 7.73
C LEU A 62 -5.93 -13.64 8.91
N LEU A 63 -6.11 -12.88 9.98
CA LEU A 63 -5.34 -13.01 11.23
C LEU A 63 -5.45 -14.41 11.83
N ALA A 64 -6.67 -14.94 11.95
CA ALA A 64 -6.89 -16.28 12.51
C ALA A 64 -6.18 -17.38 11.69
N ARG A 65 -6.24 -17.29 10.35
CA ARG A 65 -5.54 -18.23 9.47
C ARG A 65 -4.02 -18.06 9.52
N ALA A 66 -3.54 -16.82 9.64
CA ALA A 66 -2.12 -16.53 9.81
C ALA A 66 -1.57 -17.13 11.11
N GLU A 67 -2.31 -16.99 12.22
CA GLU A 67 -1.97 -17.59 13.51
C GLU A 67 -1.95 -19.13 13.44
N GLU A 68 -2.95 -19.74 12.80
CA GLU A 68 -3.01 -21.21 12.62
C GLU A 68 -1.80 -21.71 11.82
N THR A 69 -1.49 -21.04 10.71
CA THR A 69 -0.35 -21.38 9.85
C THR A 69 0.97 -21.19 10.59
N GLU A 70 1.11 -20.11 11.37
CA GLU A 70 2.30 -19.87 12.18
C GLU A 70 2.45 -20.96 13.25
N GLN A 71 1.37 -21.34 13.93
CA GLN A 71 1.39 -22.44 14.90
C GLN A 71 1.79 -23.77 14.27
N GLU A 72 1.29 -24.09 13.07
CA GLU A 72 1.70 -25.28 12.32
C GLU A 72 3.20 -25.27 12.01
N GLN A 73 3.72 -24.16 11.48
CA GLN A 73 5.15 -24.01 11.19
C GLN A 73 6.02 -24.10 12.45
N ILE A 74 5.56 -23.52 13.55
CA ILE A 74 6.19 -23.62 14.86
C ILE A 74 6.25 -25.07 15.34
N MET A 75 5.14 -25.80 15.20
CA MET A 75 5.06 -27.22 15.57
C MET A 75 5.95 -28.11 14.70
N GLU A 76 6.05 -27.83 13.40
CA GLU A 76 6.96 -28.53 12.49
C GLU A 76 8.42 -28.27 12.83
N LYS A 77 8.80 -27.03 13.12
CA LYS A 77 10.17 -26.66 13.54
C LYS A 77 10.54 -27.24 14.89
N MET A 78 9.61 -27.29 15.84
CA MET A 78 9.78 -28.01 17.10
C MET A 78 10.00 -29.51 16.87
N ARG A 79 9.23 -30.14 15.97
CA ARG A 79 9.43 -31.55 15.59
C ARG A 79 10.77 -31.78 14.89
N ALA A 80 11.30 -30.78 14.19
CA ALA A 80 12.62 -30.81 13.56
C ALA A 80 13.78 -30.49 14.51
N GLY A 81 13.51 -30.12 15.77
CA GLY A 81 14.53 -29.86 16.79
C GLY A 81 15.16 -28.47 16.75
N GLU A 82 14.55 -27.49 16.06
CA GLU A 82 15.02 -26.11 16.04
C GLU A 82 14.68 -25.39 17.36
N GLN A 83 15.66 -24.74 18.00
CA GLN A 83 15.51 -24.16 19.35
C GLN A 83 15.10 -22.67 19.40
N ASN A 84 15.06 -21.95 18.27
CA ASN A 84 14.74 -20.52 18.23
C ASN A 84 13.49 -20.26 17.40
N ILE A 85 12.34 -20.05 18.05
CA ILE A 85 11.04 -20.10 17.37
C ILE A 85 10.22 -18.79 17.45
N PHE A 86 10.61 -17.79 18.23
CA PHE A 86 9.76 -16.60 18.43
C PHE A 86 10.32 -15.35 17.76
N GLN A 87 9.82 -15.06 16.55
CA GLN A 87 9.83 -13.70 15.99
C GLN A 87 8.56 -13.47 15.17
N THR A 88 7.64 -12.67 15.72
CA THR A 88 6.51 -12.06 15.02
C THR A 88 7.04 -10.94 14.12
N ASP A 89 7.48 -11.32 12.93
CA ASP A 89 7.96 -10.39 11.90
C ASP A 89 6.76 -9.91 11.05
N PRO A 90 6.44 -8.60 11.02
CA PRO A 90 5.38 -8.04 10.19
C PRO A 90 5.54 -8.34 8.68
N SER A 91 6.77 -8.61 8.21
CA SER A 91 7.01 -9.00 6.83
C SER A 91 6.43 -10.39 6.50
N LYS A 92 6.27 -11.29 7.48
CA LYS A 92 5.50 -12.54 7.31
C LYS A 92 4.02 -12.26 7.04
N PHE A 93 3.49 -11.15 7.54
CA PHE A 93 2.12 -10.71 7.30
C PHE A 93 1.83 -10.40 5.82
N SER A 94 2.85 -9.93 5.09
CA SER A 94 2.76 -9.66 3.64
C SER A 94 2.67 -10.94 2.79
N ALA A 95 3.26 -12.04 3.26
CA ALA A 95 3.17 -13.34 2.59
C ALA A 95 1.73 -13.89 2.64
N PHE A 96 1.00 -13.64 3.72
CA PHE A 96 -0.39 -14.09 3.84
C PHE A 96 -1.35 -13.40 2.87
N PHE A 97 -1.05 -12.18 2.42
CA PHE A 97 -1.82 -11.52 1.35
C PHE A 97 -1.60 -12.14 -0.03
N GLN A 98 -0.56 -12.98 -0.23
CA GLN A 98 -0.38 -13.70 -1.50
C GLN A 98 -1.33 -14.90 -1.63
N GLU A 99 -1.80 -15.44 -0.52
CA GLU A 99 -2.75 -16.57 -0.46
C GLU A 99 -4.20 -16.13 -0.24
N PHE A 100 -4.40 -14.84 0.08
CA PHE A 100 -5.71 -14.28 0.30
C PHE A 100 -6.22 -13.64 -0.98
N ASP A 101 -7.29 -14.21 -1.56
CA ASP A 101 -7.92 -13.63 -2.74
C ASP A 101 -8.60 -12.31 -2.38
N LEU A 102 -7.94 -11.21 -2.73
CA LEU A 102 -8.42 -9.85 -2.55
C LEU A 102 -9.43 -9.45 -3.64
N ASP A 103 -9.47 -10.19 -4.75
CA ASP A 103 -10.31 -9.87 -5.91
C ASP A 103 -11.72 -10.45 -5.78
N ASP A 104 -11.92 -11.48 -4.94
CA ASP A 104 -13.22 -12.15 -4.70
C ASP A 104 -13.96 -11.65 -3.44
N GLN A 105 -14.06 -10.33 -3.25
CA GLN A 105 -14.69 -9.72 -2.07
C GLN A 105 -15.78 -8.73 -2.44
N SER A 106 -17.01 -9.23 -2.61
CA SER A 106 -18.16 -8.40 -3.03
C SER A 106 -18.50 -7.27 -2.04
N ASP A 107 -18.26 -7.47 -0.74
CA ASP A 107 -18.56 -6.50 0.31
C ASP A 107 -17.36 -5.60 0.68
N PHE A 108 -16.18 -5.86 0.12
CA PHE A 108 -15.01 -5.00 0.25
C PHE A 108 -14.24 -4.91 -1.10
N PRO A 109 -14.87 -4.33 -2.13
CA PRO A 109 -14.37 -4.41 -3.49
C PRO A 109 -13.07 -3.61 -3.69
N ASN A 110 -12.19 -4.11 -4.56
CA ASN A 110 -10.89 -3.50 -4.87
C ASN A 110 -10.06 -3.22 -3.60
N ALA A 111 -10.14 -4.09 -2.60
CA ALA A 111 -9.34 -3.96 -1.39
C ALA A 111 -7.86 -4.22 -1.70
N SER A 112 -7.00 -3.38 -1.16
CA SER A 112 -5.55 -3.53 -1.24
C SER A 112 -4.99 -3.98 0.11
N PRO A 113 -3.81 -4.61 0.17
CA PRO A 113 -3.15 -4.91 1.44
C PRO A 113 -3.02 -3.66 2.33
N THR A 114 -2.80 -2.48 1.73
CA THR A 114 -2.73 -1.21 2.45
C THR A 114 -4.04 -0.81 3.13
N ASP A 115 -5.21 -1.17 2.57
CA ASP A 115 -6.49 -0.95 3.23
C ASP A 115 -6.60 -1.82 4.49
N TYR A 116 -6.21 -3.09 4.40
CA TYR A 116 -6.23 -4.03 5.52
C TYR A 116 -5.28 -3.63 6.63
N PHE A 117 -4.05 -3.22 6.29
CA PHE A 117 -3.10 -2.69 7.27
C PHE A 117 -3.60 -1.39 7.91
N ALA A 118 -4.25 -0.51 7.16
CA ALA A 118 -4.84 0.71 7.72
C ALA A 118 -5.99 0.39 8.70
N ILE A 119 -6.83 -0.61 8.40
CA ILE A 119 -7.85 -1.10 9.34
C ILE A 119 -7.18 -1.67 10.60
N LEU A 120 -6.11 -2.45 10.46
CA LEU A 120 -5.37 -3.00 11.60
C LEU A 120 -4.72 -1.91 12.47
N VAL A 121 -4.18 -0.86 11.85
CA VAL A 121 -3.66 0.32 12.56
C VAL A 121 -4.75 0.96 13.41
N LEU A 122 -5.96 1.15 12.86
CA LEU A 122 -7.08 1.69 13.65
C LEU A 122 -7.42 0.78 14.82
N VAL A 123 -7.48 -0.54 14.61
CA VAL A 123 -7.76 -1.49 15.70
C VAL A 123 -6.72 -1.36 16.81
N TYR A 124 -5.42 -1.39 16.49
CA TYR A 124 -4.36 -1.29 17.49
C TYR A 124 -4.31 0.07 18.18
N ALA A 125 -4.51 1.17 17.45
CA ALA A 125 -4.58 2.49 18.05
C ALA A 125 -5.77 2.62 19.02
N LEU A 126 -6.92 2.03 18.67
CA LEU A 126 -8.10 2.05 19.52
C LEU A 126 -7.96 1.16 20.76
N GLU A 127 -7.42 -0.06 20.61
CA GLU A 127 -7.11 -0.95 21.74
C GLU A 127 -6.14 -0.29 22.72
N SER A 128 -5.09 0.35 22.19
CA SER A 128 -4.12 1.11 22.97
C SER A 128 -4.77 2.23 23.78
N LEU A 129 -5.69 2.97 23.16
CA LEU A 129 -6.42 4.04 23.84
C LEU A 129 -7.38 3.53 24.91
N GLU A 130 -8.09 2.44 24.65
CA GLU A 130 -8.95 1.81 25.65
C GLU A 130 -8.15 1.38 26.88
N LEU A 131 -7.00 0.73 26.66
CA LEU A 131 -6.07 0.36 27.72
C LEU A 131 -5.53 1.58 28.47
N GLN A 132 -5.19 2.65 27.76
CA GLN A 132 -4.71 3.90 28.36
C GLN A 132 -5.78 4.54 29.25
N LEU A 133 -7.03 4.64 28.78
CA LEU A 133 -8.14 5.16 29.58
C LEU A 133 -8.41 4.30 30.81
N GLN A 134 -8.27 2.97 30.68
CA GLN A 134 -8.38 2.06 31.82
C GLN A 134 -7.24 2.29 32.83
N VAL A 135 -6.00 2.46 32.38
CA VAL A 135 -4.85 2.79 33.24
C VAL A 135 -5.11 4.09 33.99
N GLU A 136 -5.51 5.16 33.30
CA GLU A 136 -5.82 6.46 33.91
C GLU A 136 -6.93 6.35 34.96
N SER A 137 -8.01 5.62 34.64
CA SER A 137 -9.11 5.38 35.57
C SER A 137 -8.64 4.62 36.82
N TRP A 138 -7.76 3.63 36.66
CA TRP A 138 -7.27 2.82 37.77
C TRP A 138 -6.24 3.58 38.60
N GLU A 139 -5.36 4.35 37.98
CA GLU A 139 -4.42 5.25 38.67
C GLU A 139 -5.14 6.30 39.51
N ALA A 140 -6.23 6.87 38.99
CA ALA A 140 -7.06 7.81 39.74
C ALA A 140 -7.73 7.20 40.99
N GLN A 141 -7.89 5.88 41.01
CA GLN A 141 -8.51 5.11 42.10
C GLN A 141 -7.50 4.22 42.84
N LYS A 142 -6.20 4.49 42.69
CA LYS A 142 -5.12 3.58 43.11
C LYS A 142 -5.19 3.16 44.57
N ASP A 143 -5.65 4.05 45.45
CA ASP A 143 -5.78 3.78 46.89
C ASP A 143 -7.02 2.93 47.24
N SER A 144 -7.98 2.80 46.32
CA SER A 144 -9.20 1.99 46.49
C SER A 144 -9.26 0.78 45.54
N LEU A 145 -8.21 0.53 44.75
CA LEU A 145 -8.11 -0.65 43.90
C LEU A 145 -7.94 -1.92 44.73
N ASP A 146 -8.57 -3.00 44.29
CA ASP A 146 -8.26 -4.34 44.79
C ASP A 146 -6.77 -4.70 44.48
N PRO A 147 -6.05 -5.40 45.38
CA PRO A 147 -4.65 -5.76 45.16
C PRO A 147 -4.37 -6.50 43.84
N ILE A 148 -5.30 -7.31 43.33
CA ILE A 148 -5.15 -8.00 42.05
C ILE A 148 -5.20 -7.01 40.88
N GLN A 149 -6.05 -5.97 40.98
CA GLN A 149 -6.13 -4.92 39.97
C GLN A 149 -4.88 -4.03 40.00
N ALA A 150 -4.40 -3.68 41.19
CA ALA A 150 -3.16 -2.90 41.35
C ALA A 150 -1.94 -3.62 40.73
N LEU A 151 -1.85 -4.95 40.87
CA LEU A 151 -0.79 -5.76 40.26
C LEU A 151 -0.87 -5.82 38.72
N ARG A 152 -2.06 -5.62 38.14
CA ARG A 152 -2.26 -5.63 36.68
C ARG A 152 -1.92 -4.29 36.03
N LEU A 153 -1.91 -3.20 36.80
CA LEU A 153 -1.72 -1.84 36.29
C LEU A 153 -0.44 -1.68 35.42
N PRO A 154 0.75 -2.17 35.84
CA PRO A 154 1.94 -2.08 35.00
C PRO A 154 1.80 -2.88 33.69
N GLY A 155 1.13 -4.03 33.73
CA GLY A 155 0.90 -4.86 32.54
C GLY A 155 -0.04 -4.18 31.52
N LEU A 156 -1.07 -3.48 32.00
CA LEU A 156 -1.96 -2.70 31.13
C LEU A 156 -1.22 -1.51 30.49
N GLN A 157 -0.34 -0.86 31.24
CA GLN A 157 0.47 0.25 30.73
C GLN A 157 1.47 -0.20 29.66
N VAL A 158 2.13 -1.36 29.86
CA VAL A 158 3.00 -1.97 28.85
C VAL A 158 2.19 -2.36 27.61
N ALA A 159 1.04 -3.04 27.80
CA ALA A 159 0.19 -3.45 26.69
C ALA A 159 -0.34 -2.27 25.86
N SER A 160 -0.71 -1.16 26.51
CA SER A 160 -1.06 0.10 25.84
C SER A 160 0.10 0.58 24.95
N GLY A 161 1.30 0.74 25.53
CA GLY A 161 2.49 1.17 24.77
C GLY A 161 2.84 0.26 23.60
N GLU A 162 2.78 -1.06 23.79
CA GLU A 162 3.07 -2.06 22.75
C GLU A 162 2.07 -1.98 21.58
N ARG A 163 0.79 -1.75 21.86
CA ARG A 163 -0.25 -1.59 20.83
C ARG A 163 -0.03 -0.31 20.02
N LEU A 164 0.27 0.82 20.67
CA LEU A 164 0.63 2.05 19.97
C LEU A 164 1.88 1.88 19.11
N GLN A 165 2.94 1.26 19.63
CA GLN A 165 4.16 0.98 18.86
C GLN A 165 3.89 0.07 17.66
N SER A 166 3.02 -0.92 17.82
CA SER A 166 2.59 -1.79 16.72
C SER A 166 1.83 -1.00 15.65
N ALA A 167 0.95 -0.08 16.04
CA ALA A 167 0.24 0.80 15.12
C ALA A 167 1.21 1.72 14.34
N VAL A 168 2.20 2.32 15.02
CA VAL A 168 3.26 3.12 14.38
C VAL A 168 4.09 2.28 13.41
N GLY A 169 4.49 1.07 13.81
CA GLY A 169 5.23 0.14 12.97
C GLY A 169 4.48 -0.23 11.68
N LEU A 170 3.16 -0.44 11.78
CA LEU A 170 2.31 -0.70 10.63
C LEU A 170 2.18 0.51 9.70
N ILE A 171 2.12 1.74 10.22
CA ILE A 171 2.15 2.95 9.38
C ILE A 171 3.46 3.02 8.58
N ASN A 172 4.60 2.85 9.24
CA ASN A 172 5.91 2.85 8.57
C ASN A 172 6.00 1.75 7.49
N PHE A 173 5.40 0.58 7.77
CA PHE A 173 5.34 -0.51 6.81
C PHE A 173 4.49 -0.16 5.58
N ILE A 174 3.31 0.44 5.78
CA ILE A 174 2.46 0.92 4.68
C ILE A 174 3.21 1.95 3.83
N GLU A 175 3.88 2.92 4.45
CA GLU A 175 4.69 3.91 3.75
C GLU A 175 5.82 3.26 2.93
N GLY A 176 6.44 2.20 3.45
CA GLY A 176 7.42 1.39 2.74
C GLY A 176 6.86 0.74 1.47
N ILE A 177 5.66 0.14 1.56
CA ILE A 177 4.96 -0.44 0.40
C ILE A 177 4.67 0.63 -0.66
N GLU A 178 4.12 1.77 -0.23
CA GLU A 178 3.77 2.88 -1.11
C GLU A 178 5.01 3.46 -1.81
N PHE A 179 6.11 3.62 -1.07
CA PHE A 179 7.39 4.07 -1.59
C PHE A 179 7.95 3.10 -2.64
N GLU A 180 7.95 1.80 -2.36
CA GLU A 180 8.43 0.78 -3.29
C GLU A 180 7.61 0.77 -4.59
N ALA A 181 6.28 0.89 -4.48
CA ALA A 181 5.40 0.97 -5.64
C ALA A 181 5.71 2.19 -6.52
N ILE A 182 6.00 3.35 -5.92
CA ILE A 182 6.44 4.56 -6.65
C ILE A 182 7.78 4.31 -7.33
N PHE A 183 8.73 3.68 -6.64
CA PHE A 183 10.06 3.41 -7.17
C PHE A 183 10.02 2.42 -8.35
N ARG A 184 9.27 1.33 -8.23
CA ARG A 184 9.03 0.36 -9.33
C ARG A 184 8.41 1.05 -10.55
N ARG A 185 7.42 1.94 -10.36
CA ARG A 185 6.83 2.74 -11.45
C ARG A 185 7.85 3.67 -12.11
N LYS A 186 8.75 4.31 -11.33
CA LYS A 186 9.82 5.15 -11.88
C LYS A 186 10.84 4.34 -12.70
N ILE A 187 11.25 3.18 -12.20
CA ILE A 187 12.14 2.25 -12.93
C ILE A 187 11.47 1.79 -14.22
N ALA A 188 10.20 1.36 -14.17
CA ALA A 188 9.47 0.91 -15.35
C ALA A 188 9.35 2.03 -16.40
N LYS A 189 9.10 3.28 -15.97
CA LYS A 189 9.12 4.46 -16.87
C LYS A 189 10.52 4.70 -17.46
N GLY A 190 11.59 4.52 -16.68
CA GLY A 190 12.98 4.59 -17.14
C GLY A 190 13.32 3.51 -18.18
N ALA A 191 12.92 2.27 -17.92
CA ALA A 191 13.11 1.14 -18.84
C ALA A 191 12.33 1.33 -20.14
N ASN A 192 11.09 1.83 -20.09
CA ASN A 192 10.31 2.15 -21.29
C ASN A 192 10.89 3.34 -22.07
N ARG A 193 11.46 4.35 -21.38
CA ARG A 193 12.23 5.41 -22.04
C ARG A 193 13.50 4.89 -22.70
N ALA A 194 14.20 3.93 -22.09
CA ALA A 194 15.38 3.30 -22.66
C ALA A 194 15.04 2.45 -23.90
N LYS A 195 13.98 1.63 -23.83
CA LYS A 195 13.50 0.82 -24.97
C LYS A 195 13.06 1.70 -26.16
N ASN A 196 12.48 2.87 -25.89
CA ASN A 196 12.06 3.80 -26.93
C ASN A 196 13.14 4.83 -27.34
N ARG A 197 14.37 4.73 -26.82
CA ARG A 197 15.40 5.74 -27.08
C ARG A 197 15.82 5.78 -28.55
N ALA A 198 15.97 4.63 -29.20
CA ALA A 198 16.28 4.55 -30.63
C ALA A 198 15.17 5.21 -31.48
N TYR A 199 13.91 4.92 -31.16
CA TYR A 199 12.74 5.51 -31.80
C TYR A 199 12.67 7.03 -31.63
N GLN A 200 12.90 7.54 -30.41
CA GLN A 200 12.89 8.99 -30.14
C GLN A 200 14.07 9.69 -30.82
N ASN A 201 15.25 9.09 -30.82
CA ASN A 201 16.43 9.64 -31.50
C ASN A 201 16.21 9.71 -33.02
N LEU A 202 15.66 8.66 -33.63
CA LEU A 202 15.32 8.67 -35.06
C LEU A 202 14.31 9.77 -35.37
N LYS A 203 13.26 9.88 -34.56
CA LYS A 203 12.22 10.90 -34.72
C LYS A 203 12.78 12.32 -34.62
N GLN A 204 13.68 12.57 -33.67
CA GLN A 204 14.35 13.86 -33.54
C GLN A 204 15.25 14.18 -34.74
N LYS A 205 16.09 13.22 -35.18
CA LYS A 205 16.93 13.39 -36.38
C LYS A 205 16.11 13.72 -37.63
N ILE A 206 14.97 13.07 -37.80
CA ILE A 206 14.03 13.36 -38.88
C ILE A 206 13.50 14.79 -38.74
N PHE A 207 13.10 15.22 -37.55
CA PHE A 207 12.63 16.60 -37.35
C PHE A 207 13.70 17.63 -37.64
N ASP A 208 14.92 17.43 -37.15
CA ASP A 208 16.05 18.34 -37.39
C ASP A 208 16.34 18.46 -38.89
N PHE A 209 16.40 17.32 -39.61
CA PHE A 209 16.59 17.29 -41.07
C PHE A 209 15.45 17.97 -41.84
N ILE A 210 14.21 17.79 -41.38
CA ILE A 210 13.05 18.39 -42.04
C ILE A 210 13.02 19.91 -41.84
N ASP A 211 13.41 20.36 -40.64
CA ASP A 211 13.47 21.77 -40.29
C ASP A 211 14.67 22.48 -40.94
N SER A 212 15.73 21.77 -41.32
CA SER A 212 16.88 22.35 -42.03
C SER A 212 16.77 22.28 -43.56
N GLU A 213 16.32 21.15 -44.13
CA GLU A 213 16.45 20.90 -45.57
C GLU A 213 15.12 20.75 -46.31
N CYS A 214 14.00 20.56 -45.60
CA CYS A 214 12.72 20.23 -46.23
C CYS A 214 11.56 21.15 -45.82
N GLN A 215 11.81 22.36 -45.30
CA GLN A 215 10.76 23.26 -44.78
C GLN A 215 9.65 23.55 -45.81
N GLU A 216 10.04 23.79 -47.06
CA GLU A 216 9.16 24.14 -48.19
C GLU A 216 8.35 22.94 -48.72
N LEU A 217 8.74 21.70 -48.40
CA LEU A 217 8.11 20.49 -48.93
C LEU A 217 6.82 20.17 -48.17
N SER A 218 5.84 19.55 -48.84
CA SER A 218 4.65 19.01 -48.15
C SER A 218 5.05 17.85 -47.22
N SER A 219 4.30 17.61 -46.14
CA SER A 219 4.62 16.54 -45.17
C SER A 219 4.78 15.17 -45.81
N ARG A 220 4.05 14.87 -46.88
CA ARG A 220 4.14 13.60 -47.63
C ARG A 220 5.44 13.52 -48.43
N LYS A 221 5.82 14.60 -49.12
CA LYS A 221 7.04 14.63 -49.95
C LYS A 221 8.30 14.70 -49.07
N ALA A 222 8.22 15.42 -47.96
CA ALA A 222 9.29 15.50 -46.98
C ALA A 222 9.51 14.14 -46.27
N ALA A 223 8.45 13.37 -46.02
CA ALA A 223 8.55 12.01 -45.46
C ALA A 223 9.27 11.04 -46.40
N GLN A 224 9.04 11.11 -47.70
CA GLN A 224 9.73 10.29 -48.70
C GLN A 224 11.24 10.59 -48.72
N VAL A 225 11.61 11.87 -48.71
CA VAL A 225 13.02 12.28 -48.68
C VAL A 225 13.69 11.85 -47.36
N ALA A 226 13.01 12.03 -46.23
CA ALA A 226 13.53 11.59 -44.93
C ALA A 226 13.65 10.06 -44.81
N TYR A 227 12.71 9.30 -45.39
CA TYR A 227 12.79 7.85 -45.44
C TYR A 227 14.02 7.39 -46.23
N LEU A 228 14.29 7.99 -47.39
CA LEU A 228 15.48 7.67 -48.19
C LEU A 228 16.78 8.02 -47.43
N GLN A 229 16.82 9.19 -46.77
CA GLN A 229 17.99 9.65 -46.03
C GLN A 229 18.31 8.78 -44.80
N PHE A 230 17.28 8.30 -44.09
CA PHE A 230 17.43 7.54 -42.85
C PHE A 230 17.03 6.06 -42.99
N LYS A 231 17.04 5.51 -44.21
CA LYS A 231 16.48 4.19 -44.56
C LYS A 231 16.89 3.06 -43.62
N ASP A 232 18.18 2.96 -43.30
CA ASP A 232 18.72 1.89 -42.44
C ASP A 232 18.27 2.05 -40.98
N GLN A 233 18.18 3.29 -40.50
CA GLN A 233 17.73 3.60 -39.14
C GLN A 233 16.21 3.40 -39.01
N VAL A 234 15.44 3.76 -40.04
CA VAL A 234 13.99 3.50 -40.11
C VAL A 234 13.73 1.99 -40.10
N SER A 235 14.40 1.23 -40.98
CA SER A 235 14.15 -0.21 -41.13
C SER A 235 14.56 -1.02 -39.89
N SER A 236 15.54 -0.54 -39.12
CA SER A 236 15.97 -1.17 -37.86
C SER A 236 15.17 -0.73 -36.63
N THR A 237 14.41 0.37 -36.70
CA THR A 237 13.74 0.98 -35.55
C THR A 237 12.21 0.94 -35.66
N LEU A 238 11.65 0.86 -36.86
CA LEU A 238 10.22 0.85 -37.12
C LEU A 238 9.77 -0.50 -37.68
N ASN A 239 8.89 -1.16 -36.94
CA ASN A 239 8.16 -2.34 -37.40
C ASN A 239 6.82 -1.91 -38.01
N SER A 240 6.86 -1.19 -39.14
CA SER A 240 5.67 -0.72 -39.86
C SER A 240 5.75 -1.14 -41.32
N ASP A 241 4.64 -1.62 -41.87
CA ASP A 241 4.51 -2.00 -43.29
C ASP A 241 4.50 -0.76 -44.22
N ASP A 242 4.20 0.42 -43.67
CA ASP A 242 4.29 1.71 -44.37
C ASP A 242 5.02 2.75 -43.49
N PRO A 243 6.37 2.74 -43.49
CA PRO A 243 7.17 3.67 -42.69
C PRO A 243 7.05 5.11 -43.18
N GLU A 244 6.85 5.34 -44.49
CA GLU A 244 6.72 6.68 -45.07
C GLU A 244 5.44 7.39 -44.57
N HIS A 245 4.32 6.67 -44.52
CA HIS A 245 3.07 7.22 -44.00
C HIS A 245 3.18 7.57 -42.51
N GLN A 246 3.86 6.72 -41.73
CA GLN A 246 4.10 6.97 -40.32
C GLN A 246 5.00 8.21 -40.08
N ILE A 247 6.07 8.36 -40.86
CA ILE A 247 6.93 9.55 -40.84
C ILE A 247 6.15 10.80 -41.27
N ALA A 248 5.31 10.72 -42.30
CA ALA A 248 4.46 11.83 -42.75
C ALA A 248 3.51 12.30 -41.65
N LYS A 249 2.94 11.37 -40.88
CA LYS A 249 2.10 11.68 -39.70
C LYS A 249 2.90 12.44 -38.64
N TRP A 250 4.13 11.99 -38.34
CA TRP A 250 5.00 12.68 -37.37
C TRP A 250 5.34 14.10 -37.80
N ILE A 251 5.76 14.29 -39.05
CA ILE A 251 6.10 15.61 -39.61
C ILE A 251 4.87 16.53 -39.57
N GLY A 252 3.70 16.01 -39.95
CA GLY A 252 2.45 16.76 -39.88
C GLY A 252 2.10 17.24 -38.48
N THR A 253 2.30 16.40 -37.45
CA THR A 253 2.09 16.79 -36.05
C THR A 253 3.14 17.81 -35.58
N HIS A 254 4.42 17.60 -35.89
CA HIS A 254 5.51 18.51 -35.52
C HIS A 254 5.26 19.93 -36.05
N ARG A 255 4.96 20.05 -37.34
CA ARG A 255 4.68 21.35 -37.99
C ARG A 255 3.40 22.04 -37.51
N LYS A 256 2.41 21.27 -37.04
CA LYS A 256 1.21 21.84 -36.39
C LYS A 256 1.51 22.32 -34.97
N GLY A 257 2.41 21.64 -34.26
CA GLY A 257 2.85 22.00 -32.91
C GLY A 257 3.77 23.22 -32.87
N THR A 258 4.65 23.39 -33.86
CA THR A 258 5.48 24.60 -34.02
C THR A 258 4.70 25.82 -34.48
N LYS A 259 3.52 25.62 -35.09
CA LYS A 259 2.52 26.65 -35.40
C LYS A 259 1.53 26.85 -34.25
N LYS A 260 1.98 27.18 -33.04
CA LYS A 260 1.10 27.81 -32.04
C LYS A 260 1.04 29.33 -32.30
N PRO A 261 -0.12 29.95 -32.03
CA PRO A 261 -0.43 31.30 -32.51
C PRO A 261 0.42 32.35 -31.78
N LYS A 262 0.85 33.37 -32.53
CA LYS A 262 1.23 34.66 -31.97
C LYS A 262 0.03 35.28 -31.25
#